data_AF-A0A7C5CY12-F1
#
_entry.id   AF-A0A7C5CY12-F1
#
_cell.length_a   1.000
_cell.length_b   1.000
_cell.length_c   1.000
_cell.angle_alpha   90.00
_cell.angle_beta   90.00
_cell.angle_gamma   90.00
#
_symmetry.space_group_name_H-M   'P 1'
#
loop_
_entity.id
_entity.type
_entity.pdbx_description
1 polymer ?
#
loop_
_entity_poly.entity_id
_entity_poly.type
_entity_poly.pdbx_seq_one_letter_code
_entity_poly.pdbx_strand_id
1 'polypeptide(L)' 'LKKYPILELYKDFIISHGGVGALMSGSGSTVFGLFEDSVTAAACCDAALSFFGAPTFGVVTRFVMPGSCVDRTSV' A
#
# COMPACT_ATOMS: atom_id res chain seq x y z
N LEU A 1 5.56 -24.17 -1.04
CA LEU A 1 6.02 -23.58 0.23
C LEU A 1 5.02 -22.48 0.66
N LYS A 2 3.88 -22.83 1.28
CA LYS A 2 2.88 -21.87 1.81
C LYS A 2 3.26 -21.47 3.24
N LYS A 3 4.38 -20.75 3.40
CA LYS A 3 4.96 -20.55 4.73
C LYS A 3 4.21 -19.48 5.56
N TYR A 4 3.42 -18.61 4.90
CA TYR A 4 2.68 -17.53 5.54
C TYR A 4 1.39 -17.20 4.78
N PRO A 5 0.28 -17.95 5.00
CA PRO A 5 -0.99 -17.72 4.30
C PRO A 5 -1.57 -16.32 4.52
N ILE A 6 -1.21 -15.67 5.63
CA ILE A 6 -1.64 -14.30 5.93
C ILE A 6 -1.07 -13.27 4.93
N LEU A 7 0.08 -13.55 4.32
CA LEU A 7 0.68 -12.66 3.32
C LEU A 7 -0.04 -12.73 1.98
N GLU A 8 -0.65 -13.88 1.67
CA GLU A 8 -1.52 -14.05 0.52
C GLU A 8 -2.78 -13.19 0.72
N LEU A 9 -3.36 -13.22 1.92
CA LEU A 9 -4.51 -12.38 2.29
C LEU A 9 -4.21 -10.88 2.14
N TYR A 10 -3.05 -10.39 2.60
CA TYR A 10 -2.67 -8.98 2.39
C TYR A 10 -2.52 -8.62 0.91
N LYS A 11 -1.93 -9.51 0.10
CA LYS A 11 -1.78 -9.28 -1.34
C LYS A 11 -3.14 -9.23 -2.03
N ASP A 12 -3.99 -10.21 -1.77
CA ASP A 12 -5.33 -10.28 -2.35
C ASP A 12 -6.18 -9.08 -1.93
N PHE A 13 -6.05 -8.63 -0.67
CA PHE A 13 -6.68 -7.39 -0.20
C PHE A 13 -6.23 -6.19 -1.03
N ILE A 14 -4.91 -6.02 -1.24
CA ILE A 14 -4.38 -4.89 -2.02
C ILE A 14 -4.85 -4.95 -3.48
N ILE A 15 -4.79 -6.12 -4.12
CA ILE A 15 -5.23 -6.28 -5.52
C ILE A 15 -6.73 -6.00 -5.67
N SER A 16 -7.57 -6.51 -4.76
CA SER A 16 -9.02 -6.27 -4.78
C SER A 16 -9.40 -4.81 -4.54
N HIS A 17 -8.52 -4.01 -3.94
CA HIS A 17 -8.71 -2.58 -3.69
C HIS A 17 -7.98 -1.68 -4.71
N GLY A 18 -7.69 -2.21 -5.92
CA GLY A 18 -7.15 -1.43 -7.03
C GLY A 18 -5.62 -1.39 -7.11
N GLY A 19 -4.93 -2.26 -6.36
CA GLY A 19 -3.49 -2.43 -6.48
C GLY A 19 -3.11 -3.08 -7.81
N VAL A 20 -2.17 -2.47 -8.53
CA VAL A 20 -1.55 -3.02 -9.75
C VAL A 20 -0.69 -4.24 -9.40
N GLY A 21 -0.11 -4.24 -8.20
CA GLY A 21 0.71 -5.33 -7.70
C GLY A 21 0.92 -5.20 -6.20
N ALA A 22 1.18 -6.33 -5.54
CA ALA A 22 1.47 -6.39 -4.11
C ALA A 22 2.66 -7.31 -3.84
N LEU A 23 3.67 -6.79 -3.12
CA LEU A 23 4.88 -7.54 -2.78
C LEU A 23 5.23 -7.34 -1.31
N MET A 24 5.94 -8.32 -0.77
CA MET A 24 6.56 -8.18 0.54
C MET A 24 7.80 -7.31 0.44
N SER A 25 8.02 -6.46 1.43
CA SER A 25 9.27 -5.71 1.54
C SER A 25 10.19 -6.30 2.59
N GLY A 26 11.34 -6.77 2.14
CA GLY A 26 12.40 -7.31 2.99
C GLY A 26 12.07 -8.67 3.61
N SER A 27 12.68 -8.95 4.77
CA SER A 27 12.54 -10.21 5.51
C SER A 27 11.37 -10.21 6.52
N GLY A 28 10.57 -9.14 6.57
CA GLY A 28 9.48 -8.95 7.54
C GLY A 28 8.08 -9.22 6.99
N SER A 29 7.06 -8.92 7.79
CA SER A 29 5.63 -9.05 7.46
C SER A 29 5.06 -7.86 6.67
N THR A 30 5.88 -6.86 6.32
CA THR A 30 5.44 -5.66 5.61
C THR A 30 5.13 -5.98 4.15
N VAL A 31 3.93 -5.61 3.70
CA VAL A 31 3.49 -5.74 2.30
C VAL A 31 3.26 -4.34 1.74
N PHE A 32 3.82 -4.07 0.56
CA PHE A 32 3.54 -2.85 -0.20
C PHE A 32 2.67 -3.16 -1.40
N GLY A 33 1.68 -2.30 -1.62
CA GLY A 33 0.88 -2.24 -2.84
C GLY A 33 1.35 -1.11 -3.73
N LEU A 34 1.43 -1.38 -5.04
CA LEU A 34 1.62 -0.35 -6.05
C LEU A 34 0.25 0.04 -6.62
N PHE A 35 0.01 1.34 -6.71
CA PHE A 35 -1.23 1.92 -7.23
C PHE A 35 -0.88 2.95 -8.29
N GLU A 36 -1.75 3.13 -9.28
CA GLU A 36 -1.55 4.14 -10.33
C GLU A 36 -1.71 5.56 -9.79
N ASP A 37 -2.62 5.74 -8.83
CA ASP A 37 -2.97 7.03 -8.26
C ASP A 37 -2.98 7.01 -6.73
N SER A 38 -2.77 8.19 -6.13
CA SER A 38 -2.68 8.34 -4.67
C SER A 38 -4.04 8.24 -3.97
N VAL A 39 -5.15 8.45 -4.67
CA VAL A 39 -6.50 8.39 -4.09
C VAL A 39 -6.88 6.94 -3.81
N THR A 40 -6.68 6.06 -4.79
CA THR A 40 -6.87 4.60 -4.66
C THR A 40 -5.93 4.03 -3.59
N ALA A 41 -4.68 4.47 -3.55
CA ALA A 41 -3.73 4.07 -2.50
C ALA A 41 -4.20 4.46 -1.09
N ALA A 42 -4.68 5.70 -0.92
CA ALA A 42 -5.20 6.19 0.36
C ALA A 42 -6.48 5.45 0.79
N ALA A 43 -7.41 5.23 -0.14
CA ALA A 43 -8.64 4.48 0.12
C ALA A 43 -8.34 3.03 0.54
N CYS A 44 -7.40 2.36 -0.15
CA CYS A 44 -6.95 1.03 0.25
C CYS A 44 -6.31 1.02 1.64
N CYS A 45 -5.52 2.05 1.99
CA CYS A 45 -4.89 2.16 3.30
C CYS A 45 -5.93 2.33 4.42
N ASP A 46 -6.94 3.18 4.22
CA ASP A 46 -8.04 3.38 5.17
C ASP A 46 -8.89 2.11 5.34
N ALA A 47 -9.21 1.45 4.22
CA ALA A 47 -9.90 0.16 4.24
C ALA A 47 -9.10 -0.91 4.98
N ALA A 48 -7.77 -0.96 4.80
CA ALA A 48 -6.90 -1.90 5.49
C ALA A 48 -6.90 -1.64 7.01
N LEU A 49 -6.80 -0.38 7.44
CA LEU A 49 -6.87 -0.01 8.85
C LEU A 49 -8.21 -0.40 9.48
N SER A 50 -9.31 -0.21 8.74
CA SER A 50 -10.66 -0.57 9.17
C SER A 50 -10.89 -2.09 9.23
N PHE A 51 -10.34 -2.84 8.27
CA PHE A 51 -10.54 -4.29 8.15
C PHE A 51 -9.64 -5.09 9.10
N PHE A 52 -8.36 -4.72 9.20
CA PHE A 52 -7.38 -5.45 10.02
C PHE A 52 -7.28 -4.93 11.46
N GLY A 53 -7.66 -3.68 11.71
CA GLY A 53 -7.60 -3.06 13.03
C GLY A 53 -6.17 -2.91 13.58
N ALA A 54 -6.05 -2.52 14.85
CA ALA A 54 -4.77 -2.45 15.55
C ALA A 54 -4.19 -3.88 15.72
N PRO A 55 -2.88 -4.12 15.46
CA PRO A 55 -1.77 -3.15 15.38
C PRO A 55 -1.32 -2.77 13.96
N THR A 56 -2.21 -2.83 12.96
CA THR A 56 -1.84 -2.52 11.56
C THR A 56 -1.46 -1.05 11.42
N PHE A 57 -0.29 -0.77 10.83
CA PHE A 57 0.10 0.58 10.42
C PHE A 57 0.19 0.62 8.90
N GLY A 58 -0.32 1.69 8.30
CA GLY A 58 -0.27 1.92 6.86
C GLY A 58 0.30 3.30 6.57
N VAL A 59 1.13 3.39 5.53
CA VAL A 59 1.69 4.65 5.04
C VAL A 59 1.56 4.66 3.52
N VAL A 60 1.04 5.75 2.97
CA VAL A 60 1.00 5.98 1.53
C VAL A 60 2.15 6.90 1.16
N THR A 61 3.02 6.43 0.27
CA THR A 61 4.12 7.23 -0.26
C THR A 61 4.00 7.31 -1.78
N ARG A 62 4.48 8.42 -2.34
CA ARG A 62 4.59 8.62 -3.78
C ARG A 62 6.07 8.67 -4.15
N PHE A 63 6.45 7.99 -5.22
CA PHE A 63 7.78 8.17 -5.79
C PHE A 63 7.90 9.58 -6.36
N VAL A 64 8.77 10.38 -5.74
CA VAL A 64 9.19 11.67 -6.29
C VAL A 64 10.55 11.45 -6.95
N MET A 65 10.60 11.63 -8.27
CA MET A 65 11.86 11.54 -9.00
C MET A 65 12.74 12.74 -8.64
N PRO A 66 14.04 12.54 -8.34
CA PRO A 66 14.94 13.66 -8.08
C PRO A 66 15.00 14.54 -9.34
N GLY A 67 14.52 15.79 -9.21
CA GLY A 67 14.43 16.75 -10.32
C GLY A 67 13.01 17.22 -10.66
N SER A 68 11.94 16.56 -10.16
CA SER A 68 10.60 17.17 -10.22
C SER A 68 10.39 18.04 -8.98
N CYS A 69 10.48 19.36 -9.11
CA CYS A 69 9.86 20.22 -8.12
C CYS A 69 8.34 20.00 -8.22
N VAL A 70 7.73 19.43 -7.19
CA VAL A 70 6.29 19.59 -7.01
C VAL A 70 6.16 20.92 -6.30
N ASP A 71 5.98 21.98 -7.10
CA ASP A 71 5.56 23.28 -6.60
C ASP A 71 4.24 23.07 -5.86
N ARG A 72 4.31 23.17 -4.53
CA ARG A 72 3.13 23.08 -3.69
C ARG A 72 2.47 24.45 -3.70
N THR A 73 1.69 24.73 -4.74
CA THR A 73 0.75 25.86 -4.75
C THR A 73 -0.67 25.36 -5.05
N SER A 74 -1.58 25.76 -4.15
CA SER A 74 -3.06 25.63 -4.21
C SER A 74 -3.61 24.23 -3.89
N VAL A 75 -4.50 24.05 -2.90
CA VAL A 75 -5.57 24.91 -2.37
C VAL A 75 -5.55 24.93 -0.84
#